data_AF-A0A2U2C1S5-F1
#
_entry.id   AF-A0A2U2C1S5-F1
#
_cell.length_a   1.000
_cell.length_b   1.000
_cell.length_c   1.000
_cell.angle_alpha   90.00
_cell.angle_beta   90.00
_cell.angle_gamma   90.00
#
_symmetry.space_group_name_H-M   'P 1'
#
loop_
_entity.id
_entity.type
_entity.pdbx_description
1 polymer ?
#
loop_
_entity_poly.entity_id
_entity_poly.type
_entity_poly.pdbx_seq_one_letter_code
_entity_poly.pdbx_strand_id
1 'polypeptide(L)' 'MKLTQQDKARLLGIDARTIRKWRKDRPYLYEIIEKGFAFEEFVKTAQEKIDDLKKLEDSLKIDSINKK' A
#
# COMPACT_ATOMS: atom_id res chain seq x y z
N MET A 1 0.59 1.31 5.50
CA MET A 1 2.00 1.63 5.84
C MET A 1 2.79 1.77 4.55
N LYS A 2 3.52 2.87 4.38
CA LYS A 2 4.27 3.15 3.15
C LYS A 2 5.59 2.36 3.13
N LEU A 3 5.89 1.69 2.02
CA LEU A 3 7.13 0.93 1.86
C LEU A 3 8.35 1.86 1.85
N THR A 4 9.39 1.50 2.60
CA THR A 4 10.67 2.21 2.55
C THR A 4 11.43 1.87 1.27
N GLN A 5 12.48 2.63 0.92
CA GLN A 5 13.37 2.25 -0.19
C GLN A 5 13.98 0.87 -0.01
N GLN A 6 14.27 0.46 1.23
CA GLN A 6 14.84 -0.86 1.51
C GLN A 6 13.81 -1.97 1.29
N ASP A 7 12.55 -1.75 1.66
CA ASP A 7 11.49 -2.72 1.43
C ASP A 7 11.21 -2.89 -0.07
N LYS A 8 11.11 -1.78 -0.81
CA LYS A 8 11.01 -1.80 -2.27
C LYS A 8 12.18 -2.55 -2.91
N ALA A 9 13.40 -2.35 -2.42
CA ALA A 9 14.58 -3.03 -2.93
C ALA A 9 14.56 -4.55 -2.64
N ARG A 10 14.13 -4.95 -1.43
CA ARG A 10 13.93 -6.37 -1.08
C ARG A 10 12.88 -7.03 -1.97
N LEU A 11 11.75 -6.37 -2.22
CA LEU A 11 10.70 -6.87 -3.13
C LEU A 11 11.20 -7.07 -4.55
N LEU A 12 12.09 -6.19 -5.02
CA LEU A 12 12.69 -6.27 -6.35
C LEU A 12 13.92 -7.20 -6.41
N GLY A 13 14.37 -7.75 -5.29
CA GLY A 13 15.56 -8.61 -5.23
C GLY A 13 16.88 -7.88 -5.54
N ILE A 14 16.98 -6.58 -5.22
CA ILE A 14 18.14 -5.74 -5.54
C ILE A 14 18.65 -4.97 -4.31
N ASP A 15 19.85 -4.40 -4.41
CA ASP A 15 20.35 -3.43 -3.44
C ASP A 15 19.57 -2.10 -3.55
N ALA A 16 19.21 -1.48 -2.44
CA ALA A 16 18.59 -0.16 -2.37
C ALA A 16 19.42 0.94 -3.07
N ARG A 17 20.75 0.81 -3.12
CA ARG A 17 21.62 1.71 -3.90
C ARG A 17 21.29 1.67 -5.40
N THR A 18 20.85 0.53 -5.90
CA THR A 18 20.44 0.34 -7.31
C THR A 18 19.23 1.21 -7.65
N ILE A 19 18.23 1.26 -6.76
CA ILE A 19 17.06 2.15 -6.93
C ILE A 19 17.49 3.61 -7.00
N ARG A 20 18.42 4.04 -6.13
CA ARG A 20 18.96 5.41 -6.17
C ARG A 20 19.70 5.71 -7.46
N LYS A 21 20.47 4.74 -7.97
CA LYS A 21 21.19 4.85 -9.25
C LYS A 21 20.21 4.97 -10.41
N TRP A 22 19.12 4.21 -10.42
CA TRP A 22 18.10 4.29 -11.48
C TRP A 22 17.43 5.65 -11.57
N ARG A 23 17.26 6.36 -10.46
CA ARG A 23 16.72 7.74 -10.49
C ARG A 23 17.56 8.67 -11.40
N LYS A 24 18.87 8.44 -11.51
CA LYS A 24 19.78 9.20 -12.36
C LYS A 24 19.98 8.55 -13.73
N ASP A 25 20.31 7.26 -13.74
CA ASP A 25 20.81 6.57 -14.94
C ASP A 25 19.70 5.93 -15.78
N ARG A 26 18.52 5.70 -15.18
CA ARG A 26 17.35 5.06 -15.81
C ARG A 26 16.03 5.70 -15.31
N PRO A 27 15.83 7.01 -15.51
CA PRO A 27 14.73 7.75 -14.88
C PRO A 27 13.35 7.21 -15.25
N TYR A 28 13.16 6.74 -16.49
CA TYR A 28 11.90 6.16 -16.95
C TYR A 28 11.56 4.83 -16.24
N LEU A 29 12.57 3.96 -16.03
CA LEU A 29 12.39 2.73 -15.25
C LEU A 29 12.04 3.04 -13.80
N TYR A 30 12.74 4.00 -13.20
CA TYR A 30 12.47 4.46 -11.84
C TYR A 30 11.04 4.96 -11.70
N GLU A 31 10.55 5.74 -12.66
CA GLU A 31 9.18 6.26 -12.66
C GLU A 31 8.12 5.16 -12.73
N ILE A 32 8.29 4.17 -13.62
CA ILE A 32 7.36 3.03 -13.75
C ILE A 32 7.29 2.26 -12.43
N ILE A 33 8.44 1.97 -11.82
CA ILE A 33 8.51 1.23 -10.57
C ILE A 33 7.85 1.99 -9.42
N GLU A 34 8.13 3.28 -9.28
CA GLU A 34 7.51 4.11 -8.23
C GLU A 34 6.00 4.23 -8.41
N LYS A 35 5.51 4.34 -9.65
CA LYS A 35 4.08 4.30 -9.96
C LYS A 35 3.45 2.96 -9.58
N GLY A 36 4.11 1.84 -9.85
CA GLY A 36 3.66 0.51 -9.44
C GLY A 36 3.48 0.39 -7.93
N PHE A 37 4.51 0.79 -7.15
CA PHE A 37 4.41 0.77 -5.68
C PHE A 37 3.33 1.71 -5.13
N ALA A 38 3.16 2.90 -5.72
CA ALA A 38 2.09 3.82 -5.32
C ALA A 38 0.70 3.25 -5.60
N PHE A 39 0.53 2.51 -6.70
CA PHE A 39 -0.70 1.83 -7.02
C PHE A 39 -1.02 0.73 -6.00
N GLU A 40 -0.06 -0.13 -5.67
CA GLU A 40 -0.24 -1.18 -4.65
C GLU A 40 -0.60 -0.60 -3.27
N GLU A 41 0.08 0.49 -2.86
CA GLU A 41 -0.24 1.20 -1.62
C GLU A 41 -1.68 1.71 -1.61
N PHE A 42 -2.13 2.30 -2.72
CA PHE A 42 -3.50 2.80 -2.85
C PHE A 42 -4.54 1.68 -2.74
N VAL A 43 -4.33 0.57 -3.46
CA VAL A 43 -5.24 -0.60 -3.41
C VAL A 43 -5.34 -1.14 -2.00
N LYS A 44 -4.20 -1.29 -1.31
CA LYS A 44 -4.18 -1.79 0.08
C LYS A 44 -4.96 -0.87 1.01
N THR A 45 -4.74 0.44 0.95
CA THR A 45 -5.44 1.40 1.80
C THR A 45 -6.94 1.47 1.48
N ALA A 46 -7.33 1.32 0.21
CA ALA A 46 -8.74 1.23 -0.15
C ALA A 46 -9.41 0.00 0.47
N GLN A 47 -8.72 -1.16 0.44
CA GLN A 47 -9.23 -2.38 1.06
C GLN A 47 -9.35 -2.25 2.59
N GLU A 48 -8.34 -1.71 3.25
CA GLU A 48 -8.37 -1.46 4.71
C GLU A 48 -9.59 -0.61 5.10
N LYS A 49 -9.88 0.45 4.33
CA LYS A 49 -11.06 1.30 4.56
C LYS A 49 -12.38 0.56 4.36
N ILE A 50 -12.47 -0.28 3.33
CA ILE A 50 -13.66 -1.10 3.09
C ILE A 50 -13.89 -2.05 4.25
N ASP A 51 -12.83 -2.67 4.75
CA ASP A 51 -12.91 -3.62 5.87
C ASP A 51 -13.31 -2.93 7.17
N ASP A 52 -12.81 -1.72 7.42
CA ASP A 52 -13.22 -0.92 8.57
C ASP A 52 -14.69 -0.48 8.49
N LEU A 53 -15.18 -0.13 7.30
CA LEU A 53 -16.61 0.16 7.09
C LEU A 53 -17.50 -1.06 7.37
N LYS A 54 -17.08 -2.27 6.97
CA LYS A 54 -17.82 -3.50 7.26
C LYS A 54 -17.90 -3.77 8.77
N LYS A 55 -16.79 -3.60 9.49
CA LYS A 55 -16.77 -3.76 10.96
C LYS A 55 -17.72 -2.77 11.65
N LEU A 56 -17.76 -1.53 11.16
CA LEU A 56 -18.71 -0.53 11.67
C LEU A 56 -20.15 -0.96 11.41
N GLU A 57 -20.47 -1.40 10.20
CA GLU A 57 -21.81 -1.92 9.86
C GLU A 57 -22.22 -3.06 10.80
N ASP A 58 -21.33 -4.01 11.06
CA ASP A 58 -21.58 -5.14 11.94
C ASP A 58 -21.81 -4.70 13.40
N SER A 59 -21.00 -3.75 13.92
CA SER A 59 -21.21 -3.20 15.27
C SER A 59 -22.57 -2.53 15.41
N LEU A 60 -23.02 -1.79 14.40
CA LEU A 60 -24.31 -1.11 14.40
C LEU A 60 -25.48 -2.09 14.36
N LYS A 61 -25.34 -3.22 13.65
CA LYS A 61 -26.33 -4.31 13.65
C LYS A 61 -26.45 -4.94 15.03
N ILE A 62 -25.34 -5.24 15.70
CA ILE A 62 -25.31 -5.82 17.05
C ILE A 62 -26.01 -4.89 18.05
N ASP A 63 -25.74 -3.58 18.00
CA ASP A 63 -26.37 -2.60 18.89
C ASP A 63 -27.88 -2.49 18.69
N SER A 64 -28.36 -2.68 17.45
CA SER A 64 -29.80 -2.70 17.15
C SER A 64 -30.52 -3.94 17.67
N ILE A 65 -29.81 -5.06 17.84
CA ILE A 65 -30.34 -6.31 18.41
C ILE A 65 -30.41 -6.21 19.94
N ASN A 66 -29.38 -5.64 20.58
CA ASN A 66 -29.32 -5.50 22.04
C ASN A 66 -30.24 -4.40 22.61
N LYS A 67 -30.78 -3.52 21.77
CA LYS A 67 -31.76 -2.48 22.17
C LYS A 67 -33.23 -2.92 22.06
N LYS A 68 -33.50 -4.12 21.54
CA LYS A 68 -34.84 -4.75 21.55
C LYS A 68 -35.00 -5.64 22.78
#